data_AF-B9TJ21-F1
#
_entry.id   AF-B9TJ21-F1
#
_cell.length_a   1.000
_cell.length_b   1.000
_cell.length_c   1.000
_cell.angle_alpha   90.00
_cell.angle_beta   90.00
_cell.angle_gamma   90.00
#
_symmetry.space_group_name_H-M   'P 1'
#
loop_
_entity.id
_entity.type
_entity.pdbx_description
1 polymer ?
#
loop_
_entity_poly.entity_id
_entity_poly.type
_entity_poly.pdbx_seq_one_letter_code
_entity_poly.pdbx_strand_id
1 'polypeptide(L)'
;MPTEATSDQISVRIPVGIGACLDGQPVRYDGSHKKGSAVLAMLAEYFDFRPFCPEVAIGLGVPREPIRLVGPAGADIDPSDLRAVDSRTGTRDVSEALRAYGER
;
A
#
# COMPACT_ATOMS: atom_id res chain seq x y z
N MET A 1 25.43 -39.21 14.55
CA MET A 1 24.98 -37.84 14.81
C MET A 1 25.05 -37.08 13.50
N PRO A 2 23.94 -36.57 12.94
CA PRO A 2 24.02 -35.68 11.80
C PRO A 2 23.65 -34.27 12.27
N THR A 3 24.64 -33.41 12.42
CA THR A 3 24.44 -31.95 12.42
C THR A 3 25.56 -31.40 11.58
N GLU A 4 25.25 -31.08 10.33
CA GLU A 4 25.84 -30.00 9.54
C GLU A 4 25.36 -30.18 8.09
N ALA A 5 24.16 -29.66 7.83
CA ALA A 5 23.81 -29.22 6.49
C ALA A 5 24.35 -27.79 6.35
N THR A 6 25.62 -27.70 5.97
CA THR A 6 26.18 -26.52 5.32
C THR A 6 25.40 -26.31 4.04
N SER A 7 24.63 -25.22 3.95
CA SER A 7 24.16 -24.74 2.65
C SER A 7 24.07 -23.23 2.71
N ASP A 8 25.16 -22.63 2.26
CA ASP A 8 25.21 -21.28 1.72
C ASP A 8 24.13 -21.18 0.62
N GLN A 9 23.01 -20.50 0.92
CA GLN A 9 21.85 -20.41 0.03
C GLN A 9 21.34 -18.97 0.06
N ILE A 10 21.91 -18.16 -0.84
CA ILE A 10 21.47 -16.83 -1.32
C ILE A 10 20.40 -16.17 -0.42
N SER A 11 20.86 -15.35 0.52
CA SER A 11 20.04 -14.57 1.48
C SER A 11 19.24 -13.42 0.86
N VAL A 12 18.90 -13.49 -0.43
CA VAL A 12 18.15 -12.43 -1.11
C VAL A 12 16.67 -12.73 -0.98
N ARG A 13 16.07 -12.20 0.10
CA ARG A 13 14.61 -12.23 0.27
C ARG A 13 13.95 -11.37 -0.81
N ILE A 14 12.86 -11.87 -1.39
CA ILE A 14 12.11 -11.15 -2.43
C ILE A 14 11.47 -9.91 -1.79
N PRO A 15 11.73 -8.69 -2.31
CA PRO A 15 11.10 -7.48 -1.79
C PRO A 15 9.63 -7.43 -2.19
N VAL A 16 8.75 -7.19 -1.21
CA VAL A 16 7.30 -7.10 -1.41
C VAL A 16 6.77 -5.80 -0.81
N GLY A 17 6.15 -4.97 -1.66
CA GLY A 17 5.47 -3.76 -1.22
C GLY A 17 4.18 -4.10 -0.48
N ILE A 18 3.99 -3.55 0.71
CA ILE A 18 2.75 -3.71 1.48
C ILE A 18 2.20 -2.34 1.90
N GLY A 19 0.88 -2.25 2.06
CA GLY A 19 0.27 -1.06 2.65
C GLY A 19 0.79 -0.86 4.07
N ALA A 20 1.37 0.31 4.37
CA ALA A 20 1.92 0.62 5.69
C ALA A 20 0.88 0.51 6.84
N CYS A 21 -0.41 0.61 6.52
CA CYS A 21 -1.49 0.38 7.47
C CYS A 21 -1.60 -1.09 7.95
N LEU A 22 -1.10 -2.05 7.18
CA LEU A 22 -1.04 -3.48 7.52
C LEU A 22 0.16 -3.80 8.41
N ASP A 23 1.23 -3.03 8.29
CA ASP A 23 2.43 -3.09 9.14
C ASP A 23 2.18 -2.45 10.54
N GLY A 24 1.00 -1.89 10.76
CA GLY A 24 0.61 -1.28 12.02
C GLY A 24 0.91 0.22 12.12
N GLN A 25 1.40 0.84 11.05
CA GLN A 25 1.61 2.29 11.03
C GLN A 25 0.25 3.03 11.03
N PRO A 26 0.09 4.12 11.80
CA PRO A 26 -1.15 4.88 11.88
C PRO A 26 -1.31 5.78 10.65
N VAL A 27 -1.40 5.16 9.46
CA VAL A 27 -1.47 5.86 8.17
C VAL A 27 -2.85 5.79 7.51
N ARG A 28 -3.83 5.15 8.15
CA ARG A 28 -5.21 5.12 7.64
C ARG A 28 -5.85 6.50 7.74
N TYR A 29 -6.88 6.74 6.93
CA TYR A 29 -7.60 8.01 6.91
C TYR A 29 -8.20 8.38 8.27
N ASP A 30 -8.60 7.38 9.06
CA ASP A 30 -9.17 7.52 10.40
C ASP A 30 -8.11 7.56 11.52
N GLY A 31 -6.82 7.53 11.18
CA GLY A 31 -5.72 7.42 12.15
C GLY A 31 -5.62 6.06 12.83
N SER A 32 -6.44 5.10 12.44
CA SER A 32 -6.36 3.72 12.91
C SER A 32 -5.23 2.95 12.24
N HIS A 33 -4.93 1.78 12.76
CA HIS A 33 -4.10 0.77 12.11
C HIS A 33 -4.89 -0.54 12.01
N LYS A 34 -4.64 -1.33 10.98
CA LYS A 34 -5.13 -2.71 10.93
C LYS A 34 -3.94 -3.61 11.25
N LYS A 35 -3.46 -3.55 12.51
CA LYS A 35 -2.48 -4.49 13.04
C LYS A 35 -3.11 -5.86 13.06
N GLY A 36 -2.99 -6.56 11.96
CA GLY A 36 -3.78 -7.74 11.71
C GLY A 36 -3.17 -8.46 10.56
N SER A 37 -2.28 -9.39 10.88
CA SER A 37 -2.20 -10.66 10.18
C SER A 37 -1.08 -11.50 10.78
N ALA A 38 -1.43 -12.56 11.52
CA ALA A 38 -0.49 -13.66 11.78
C ALA A 38 0.13 -14.20 10.47
N VAL A 39 -0.56 -14.03 9.33
CA VAL A 39 -0.06 -14.36 7.99
C VAL A 39 1.11 -13.47 7.58
N LEU A 40 1.12 -12.17 7.91
CA LEU A 40 2.29 -11.31 7.60
C LEU A 40 3.51 -11.74 8.42
N ALA A 41 3.32 -12.14 9.68
CA ALA A 41 4.41 -12.68 10.49
C ALA A 41 4.98 -13.97 9.88
N MET A 42 4.12 -14.87 9.41
CA MET A 42 4.56 -16.10 8.72
C MET A 42 5.26 -15.80 7.38
N LEU A 43 4.75 -14.86 6.60
CA LEU A 43 5.33 -14.51 5.30
C LEU A 43 6.64 -13.71 5.43
N ALA A 44 6.86 -13.01 6.55
CA ALA A 44 8.09 -12.28 6.81
C ALA A 44 9.33 -13.18 6.96
N GLU A 45 9.14 -14.49 7.19
CA GLU A 45 10.22 -15.48 7.15
C GLU A 45 10.78 -15.67 5.74
N TYR A 46 9.97 -15.39 4.71
CA TYR A 46 10.30 -15.63 3.29
C TYR A 46 10.54 -14.33 2.50
N PHE A 47 9.88 -13.24 2.87
CA PHE A 47 9.86 -11.97 2.10
C PHE A 47 10.45 -10.80 2.89
N ASP A 48 10.97 -9.80 2.17
CA ASP A 48 11.35 -8.51 2.73
C ASP A 48 10.22 -7.50 2.47
N PHE A 49 9.45 -7.17 3.51
CA PHE A 49 8.31 -6.27 3.37
C PHE A 49 8.73 -4.80 3.36
N ARG A 50 8.25 -4.07 2.35
CA ARG A 50 8.46 -2.62 2.20
C ARG A 50 7.13 -1.90 2.40
N PRO A 51 6.86 -1.38 3.62
CA PRO A 51 5.62 -0.68 3.90
C PRO A 51 5.60 0.68 3.17
N PHE A 52 4.52 0.97 2.46
CA PHE A 52 4.29 2.27 1.85
C PHE A 52 2.81 2.68 1.94
N CYS A 53 2.56 3.99 1.96
CA CYS A 53 1.21 4.53 1.85
C CYS A 53 1.23 5.64 0.79
N PRO A 54 0.62 5.40 -0.39
CA PRO A 54 0.64 6.40 -1.46
C PRO A 54 -0.05 7.69 -1.03
N GLU A 55 -1.11 7.60 -0.22
CA GLU A 55 -1.86 8.75 0.28
C GLU A 55 -1.01 9.68 1.17
N VAL A 56 -0.25 9.13 2.10
CA VAL A 56 0.67 9.94 2.93
C VAL A 56 1.83 10.47 2.09
N ALA A 57 2.33 9.67 1.14
CA ALA A 57 3.44 10.07 0.29
C ALA A 57 3.10 11.21 -0.67
N ILE A 58 1.85 11.34 -1.09
CA ILE A 58 1.36 12.52 -1.84
C ILE A 58 1.01 13.72 -0.94
N GLY A 59 1.30 13.64 0.36
CA GLY A 59 1.11 14.73 1.32
C GLY A 59 -0.28 14.78 1.95
N LEU A 60 -1.10 13.72 1.87
CA LEU A 60 -2.31 13.67 2.67
C LEU A 60 -1.95 13.38 4.14
N GLY A 61 -2.50 14.17 5.05
CA GLY A 61 -2.29 14.01 6.48
C GLY A 61 -2.98 12.77 7.07
N VAL A 62 -2.84 12.63 8.39
CA VAL A 62 -3.59 11.69 9.21
C VAL A 62 -4.08 12.43 10.46
N PRO A 63 -5.39 12.46 10.76
CA PRO A 63 -6.50 11.91 9.96
C PRO A 63 -6.77 12.74 8.69
N ARG A 64 -7.40 12.12 7.70
CA ARG A 64 -7.80 12.75 6.42
C ARG A 64 -9.19 12.30 6.00
N GLU A 65 -9.78 13.04 5.08
CA GLU A 65 -11.02 12.59 4.43
C GLU A 65 -10.75 11.39 3.52
N PRO A 66 -11.65 10.39 3.49
CA PRO A 66 -11.53 9.27 2.57
C PRO A 66 -11.55 9.76 1.12
N ILE A 67 -10.75 9.14 0.27
CA ILE A 67 -10.80 9.34 -1.18
C ILE A 67 -11.48 8.15 -1.86
N ARG A 68 -12.06 8.39 -3.04
CA ARG A 68 -12.69 7.37 -3.88
C ARG A 68 -12.26 7.54 -5.33
N LEU A 69 -12.19 6.43 -6.05
CA LEU A 69 -12.06 6.44 -7.50
C LEU A 69 -13.42 6.70 -8.15
N VAL A 70 -13.45 7.61 -9.11
CA VAL A 70 -14.61 7.96 -9.93
C VAL A 70 -14.20 7.95 -11.40
N GLY A 71 -15.06 7.46 -12.27
CA GLY A 71 -14.79 7.32 -13.70
C GLY A 71 -15.98 6.72 -14.44
N PRO A 72 -15.86 6.52 -15.76
CA PRO A 72 -16.88 5.85 -16.55
C PRO A 72 -17.15 4.44 -16.01
N ALA A 73 -18.38 3.96 -16.16
CA ALA A 73 -18.77 2.61 -15.76
C ALA A 73 -18.63 1.65 -16.95
N GLY A 74 -18.01 0.49 -16.73
CA GLY A 74 -17.83 -0.54 -17.75
C GLY A 74 -16.73 -1.54 -17.40
N ALA A 75 -16.63 -2.64 -18.14
CA ALA A 75 -15.52 -3.58 -18.01
C ALA A 75 -14.24 -3.06 -18.69
N ASP A 76 -14.40 -2.16 -19.67
CA ASP A 76 -13.32 -1.62 -20.51
C ASP A 76 -12.97 -0.18 -20.12
N ILE A 77 -12.69 0.04 -18.83
CA ILE A 77 -12.30 1.37 -18.33
C ILE A 77 -10.81 1.57 -18.56
N ASP A 78 -10.44 2.64 -19.26
CA ASP A 78 -9.04 3.10 -19.32
C ASP A 78 -8.66 3.69 -17.94
N PRO A 79 -7.57 3.23 -17.31
CA PRO A 79 -7.04 3.85 -16.08
C PRO A 79 -6.81 5.37 -16.21
N SER A 80 -6.56 5.89 -17.42
CA SER A 80 -6.43 7.32 -17.67
C SER A 80 -7.71 8.11 -17.40
N ASP A 81 -8.87 7.45 -17.41
CA ASP A 81 -10.18 8.06 -17.18
C ASP A 81 -10.60 8.05 -15.70
N LEU A 82 -9.83 7.36 -14.85
CA LEU A 82 -10.10 7.29 -13.41
C LEU A 82 -9.56 8.51 -12.68
N ARG A 83 -10.42 9.12 -11.86
CA ARG A 83 -10.06 10.23 -10.98
C ARG A 83 -10.17 9.81 -9.51
N ALA A 84 -9.21 10.19 -8.70
CA ALA A 84 -9.24 10.05 -7.24
C ALA A 84 -9.67 11.37 -6.61
N VAL A 85 -10.86 11.39 -6.01
CA VAL A 85 -11.44 12.58 -5.40
C VAL A 85 -11.80 12.33 -3.94
N ASP A 86 -11.90 13.40 -3.13
CA ASP A 86 -12.45 13.28 -1.78
C ASP A 86 -13.89 12.76 -1.81
N SER A 87 -14.24 11.92 -0.83
CA SER A 87 -15.51 11.19 -0.84
C SER A 87 -16.70 12.06 -0.44
N ARG A 88 -16.46 13.19 0.21
CA ARG A 88 -17.49 14.03 0.81
C ARG A 88 -18.04 15.07 -0.16
N THR A 89 -17.15 15.75 -0.86
CA THR A 89 -17.46 16.88 -1.75
C THR A 89 -17.12 16.57 -3.21
N GLY A 90 -16.15 15.67 -3.46
CA GLY A 90 -15.66 15.38 -4.80
C GLY A 90 -14.96 16.57 -5.46
N THR A 91 -14.56 17.58 -4.68
CA THR A 91 -13.96 18.83 -5.18
C THR A 91 -12.45 18.79 -5.17
N ARG A 92 -11.86 18.07 -4.21
CA ARG A 92 -10.42 17.88 -4.10
C ARG A 92 -10.02 16.68 -4.94
N ASP A 93 -9.41 16.96 -6.08
CA ASP A 93 -8.83 15.96 -6.97
C ASP A 93 -7.35 15.71 -6.60
N VAL A 94 -7.00 14.44 -6.34
CA VAL A 94 -5.64 14.00 -6.03
C VAL A 94 -5.09 13.01 -7.07
N SER A 95 -5.75 12.90 -8.23
CA SER A 95 -5.44 11.92 -9.27
C SER A 95 -4.00 12.06 -9.78
N GLU A 96 -3.60 13.29 -10.10
CA GLU A 96 -2.28 13.56 -10.66
C GLU A 96 -1.18 13.20 -9.66
N ALA A 97 -1.34 13.59 -8.39
CA ALA A 97 -0.37 13.28 -7.35
C ALA A 97 -0.23 11.76 -7.12
N LEU A 98 -1.36 11.02 -7.11
CA LEU A 98 -1.33 9.56 -6.97
C LEU A 98 -0.70 8.88 -8.19
N ARG A 99 -1.00 9.31 -9.41
CA ARG A 99 -0.38 8.79 -10.63
C ARG A 99 1.12 9.04 -10.63
N ALA A 100 1.54 10.28 -10.35
CA ALA A 100 2.95 10.65 -10.28
C ALA A 100 3.73 9.88 -9.21
N TYR A 101 3.07 9.45 -8.12
CA TYR A 101 3.68 8.59 -7.12
C TYR A 101 3.76 7.12 -7.56
N GLY A 102 2.76 6.61 -8.30
CA GLY A 102 2.73 5.23 -8.78
C GLY A 102 3.76 4.91 -9.88
N GLU A 103 4.25 5.93 -10.59
CA GLU A 103 5.31 5.81 -11.61
C GLU A 103 6.74 5.83 -11.03
N ARG A 104 6.88 5.90 -9.71
CA ARG A 104 8.18 5.90 -9.00
C ARG A 104 8.50 4.53 -8.43
#